data_AF-A0AAD6NMI9-F1
#
_entry.id   AF-A0AAD6NMI9-F1
#
_cell.length_a   1.000
_cell.length_b   1.000
_cell.length_c   1.000
_cell.angle_alpha   90.00
_cell.angle_beta   90.00
_cell.angle_gamma   90.00
#
_symmetry.space_group_name_H-M   'P 1'
#
loop_
_entity.id
_entity.type
_entity.pdbx_description
1 polymer ?
#
loop_
_entity_poly.entity_id
_entity_poly.type
_entity_poly.pdbx_seq_one_letter_code
_entity_poly.pdbx_strand_id
1 'polypeptide(L)'
;MLWIHAPGHAIMSEESKIADTDASPAEGSGDKGKAPATTATSSVVPGVDMSQPVGKLDKKTMDQLIRMNPSLKAETQGKDPAAVQKMLESMKLSELLAGMATGKNAKDMANYKFWQTQPVPRFDEDVSKQEEGEIKKGDPDKVPKAPPPLLDEFEWCTVDLDNEDELGEVYTLLNGHYVEDDEAMFRFAYSSHFFKWALKSPGWRKDWHIGVRVKPKGDAKKGKLVAFISAIPLTLKVRGTVLNCSEVNFLCIHKKLRGKRLAPVLIKEVTRRCNVEGIWQALYTGGAVLPTPISSCRYYHRSLDWLKLHEVGFSPMPPNSNKAKQITRYALPSAPKTEGMRLMEQKDIAQVKDLLDRYLARFEMLPVFSEEELEHWFLHKELPEDKVDERVIWTYVVESTDEYAQDPKTKKITDFFNFYRLESSVINNAKHGMIRAAYLFYYATESAFDSSHKDGEASKKVLKARLNELMHDALIIAKSLNFDVFNALTLLDNVHFLADQKFGAGDGQLHYYLYNYRTAPIRGGMTEKMGLDDKHGSGIGMVML
;
A
#
# COMPACT_ATOMS: atom_id res chain seq x y z
N MET A 1 -4.89 -4.24 1.84
CA MET A 1 -4.93 -5.58 1.22
C MET A 1 -3.50 -5.94 0.88
N LEU A 2 -2.98 -7.07 1.37
CA LEU A 2 -1.55 -7.39 1.55
C LEU A 2 -1.35 -8.93 1.68
N TRP A 3 -1.93 -9.77 0.83
CA TRP A 3 -1.93 -11.24 1.05
C TRP A 3 -1.72 -12.03 -0.24
N ILE A 4 -1.38 -13.32 -0.20
CA ILE A 4 -1.11 -14.12 -1.41
C ILE A 4 -2.30 -15.07 -1.61
N HIS A 5 -3.20 -14.77 -2.56
CA HIS A 5 -4.41 -15.57 -2.79
C HIS A 5 -4.14 -16.87 -3.59
N ALA A 6 -4.85 -17.96 -3.25
CA ALA A 6 -4.96 -19.20 -4.01
C ALA A 6 -6.42 -19.71 -4.00
N PRO A 7 -6.89 -20.48 -5.00
CA PRO A 7 -8.31 -20.74 -5.25
C PRO A 7 -8.94 -21.70 -4.24
N GLY A 8 -10.17 -21.38 -3.82
CA GLY A 8 -10.90 -22.06 -2.74
C GLY A 8 -11.32 -23.50 -3.03
N HIS A 9 -11.28 -24.32 -1.98
CA HIS A 9 -12.10 -25.52 -1.86
C HIS A 9 -13.34 -25.21 -1.02
N ALA A 10 -14.51 -25.48 -1.59
CA ALA A 10 -15.79 -25.39 -0.90
C ALA A 10 -15.85 -26.48 0.20
N ILE A 11 -16.02 -26.06 1.45
CA ILE A 11 -16.51 -26.95 2.51
C ILE A 11 -17.97 -26.55 2.74
N MET A 12 -18.87 -27.43 2.28
CA MET A 12 -20.30 -27.34 2.62
C MET A 12 -20.45 -27.62 4.12
N SER A 13 -21.03 -26.67 4.84
CA SER A 13 -21.56 -26.88 6.18
C SER A 13 -22.93 -27.55 6.05
N GLU A 14 -23.07 -28.78 6.53
CA GLU A 14 -24.36 -29.40 6.81
C GLU A 14 -24.54 -29.62 8.31
N GLU A 15 -25.74 -29.31 8.77
CA GLU A 15 -26.17 -29.29 10.16
C GLU A 15 -26.23 -30.68 10.78
N SER A 16 -25.98 -30.71 12.09
CA SER A 16 -26.04 -31.86 12.99
C SER A 16 -27.41 -32.55 13.04
N LYS A 17 -27.45 -33.88 12.83
CA LYS A 17 -28.38 -34.80 13.52
C LYS A 17 -27.73 -36.18 13.75
N ILE A 18 -28.14 -36.79 14.86
CA ILE A 18 -27.58 -37.95 15.57
C ILE A 18 -28.20 -39.28 15.08
N ALA A 19 -27.42 -40.37 15.24
CA ALA A 19 -27.79 -41.79 15.47
C ALA A 19 -27.52 -42.83 14.34
N ASP A 20 -26.50 -43.65 14.62
CA ASP A 20 -26.46 -45.13 14.65
C ASP A 20 -26.49 -46.04 13.38
N THR A 21 -25.54 -46.98 13.43
CA THR A 21 -25.45 -48.36 12.90
C THR A 21 -24.92 -48.67 11.48
N ASP A 22 -23.75 -49.33 11.52
CA ASP A 22 -23.27 -50.52 10.81
C ASP A 22 -23.16 -50.63 9.26
N ALA A 23 -22.06 -51.31 8.89
CA ALA A 23 -21.76 -52.07 7.67
C ALA A 23 -21.04 -51.39 6.46
N SER A 24 -19.77 -51.80 6.29
CA SER A 24 -19.00 -51.87 5.02
C SER A 24 -19.42 -53.09 4.16
N PRO A 25 -18.81 -53.39 2.98
CA PRO A 25 -18.20 -52.57 1.92
C PRO A 25 -18.70 -52.95 0.49
N ALA A 26 -18.39 -52.16 -0.55
CA ALA A 26 -18.29 -52.70 -1.92
C ALA A 26 -17.41 -51.85 -2.86
N GLU A 27 -16.61 -52.58 -3.64
CA GLU A 27 -15.63 -52.16 -4.64
C GLU A 27 -16.28 -51.60 -5.93
N GLY A 28 -15.52 -50.80 -6.68
CA GLY A 28 -15.89 -50.37 -8.03
C GLY A 28 -14.75 -49.64 -8.74
N SER A 29 -14.08 -50.36 -9.64
CA SER A 29 -12.97 -49.97 -10.51
C SER A 29 -13.37 -49.01 -11.64
N GLY A 30 -12.39 -48.29 -12.23
CA GLY A 30 -12.53 -47.83 -13.62
C GLY A 30 -11.89 -46.49 -14.03
N ASP A 31 -10.60 -46.55 -14.35
CA ASP A 31 -9.96 -45.98 -15.55
C ASP A 31 -9.71 -44.47 -15.76
N LYS A 32 -8.63 -44.26 -16.53
CA LYS A 32 -7.78 -43.09 -16.75
C LYS A 32 -8.41 -42.05 -17.67
N GLY A 33 -8.24 -40.77 -17.29
CA GLY A 33 -8.34 -39.63 -18.20
C GLY A 33 -7.27 -38.59 -17.89
N LYS A 34 -6.29 -38.41 -18.80
CA LYS A 34 -5.30 -37.32 -18.75
C LYS A 34 -6.01 -35.97 -18.80
N ALA A 35 -5.83 -35.13 -17.78
CA ALA A 35 -6.24 -33.72 -17.82
C ALA A 35 -5.04 -32.82 -18.21
N PRO A 36 -5.19 -31.90 -19.16
CA PRO A 36 -4.14 -30.95 -19.55
C PRO A 36 -3.97 -29.84 -18.50
N ALA A 37 -2.74 -29.37 -18.36
CA ALA A 37 -2.33 -28.30 -17.45
C ALA A 37 -3.14 -27.01 -17.66
N THR A 38 -3.76 -26.51 -16.59
CA THR A 38 -4.48 -25.23 -16.58
C THR A 38 -3.55 -24.12 -16.08
N THR A 39 -3.10 -23.31 -17.02
CA THR A 39 -2.52 -21.98 -16.82
C THR A 39 -3.52 -21.06 -16.10
N ALA A 40 -3.09 -20.46 -14.99
CA ALA A 40 -3.79 -19.34 -14.35
C ALA A 40 -3.79 -18.14 -15.32
N THR A 41 -4.97 -17.74 -15.79
CA THR A 41 -5.13 -16.61 -16.71
C THR A 41 -5.65 -15.37 -15.98
N SER A 42 -4.82 -14.33 -16.04
CA SER A 42 -4.93 -12.96 -15.57
C SER A 42 -6.02 -12.14 -16.25
N SER A 43 -6.53 -11.13 -15.55
CA SER A 43 -7.35 -10.03 -16.07
C SER A 43 -6.59 -9.09 -17.00
N VAL A 44 -7.15 -8.89 -18.21
CA VAL A 44 -6.85 -7.91 -19.29
C VAL A 44 -5.86 -8.36 -20.39
N VAL A 45 -6.28 -8.14 -21.65
CA VAL A 45 -5.61 -8.52 -22.91
C VAL A 45 -4.85 -7.31 -23.48
N PRO A 46 -3.54 -7.41 -23.80
CA PRO A 46 -2.73 -6.29 -24.33
C PRO A 46 -2.95 -5.97 -25.82
N GLY A 47 -2.85 -4.68 -26.19
CA GLY A 47 -2.69 -4.22 -27.59
C GLY A 47 -3.90 -3.55 -28.26
N VAL A 48 -4.92 -3.15 -27.49
CA VAL A 48 -6.17 -2.60 -28.04
C VAL A 48 -6.29 -1.13 -27.68
N ASP A 49 -6.53 -0.28 -28.68
CA ASP A 49 -6.90 1.12 -28.49
C ASP A 49 -8.21 1.21 -27.69
N MET A 50 -8.12 1.81 -26.51
CA MET A 50 -9.15 1.87 -25.47
C MET A 50 -10.39 2.66 -25.89
N SER A 51 -10.33 3.37 -27.02
CA SER A 51 -11.45 4.09 -27.63
C SER A 51 -12.23 3.25 -28.66
N GLN A 52 -11.73 2.06 -29.02
CA GLN A 52 -12.36 1.24 -30.06
C GLN A 52 -13.60 0.48 -29.56
N PRO A 53 -14.62 0.31 -30.42
CA PRO A 53 -15.76 -0.56 -30.13
C PRO A 53 -15.28 -2.01 -29.97
N VAL A 54 -15.82 -2.73 -28.97
CA VAL A 54 -15.48 -4.14 -28.71
C VAL A 54 -15.71 -5.04 -29.94
N GLY A 55 -16.61 -4.64 -30.84
CA GLY A 55 -16.85 -5.30 -32.13
C GLY A 55 -15.68 -5.36 -33.11
N LYS A 56 -14.59 -4.61 -32.88
CA LYS A 56 -13.37 -4.65 -33.71
C LYS A 56 -12.30 -5.62 -33.17
N LEU A 57 -12.55 -6.29 -32.06
CA LEU A 57 -11.64 -7.28 -31.47
C LEU A 57 -11.73 -8.63 -32.19
N ASP A 58 -10.63 -9.37 -32.17
CA ASP A 58 -10.66 -10.74 -32.68
C ASP A 58 -11.57 -11.63 -31.81
N LYS A 59 -12.13 -12.68 -32.43
CA LYS A 59 -13.13 -13.54 -31.80
C LYS A 59 -12.60 -14.23 -30.53
N LYS A 60 -11.30 -14.53 -30.48
CA LYS A 60 -10.64 -15.13 -29.31
C LYS A 60 -10.55 -14.16 -28.13
N THR A 61 -10.23 -12.90 -28.38
CA THR A 61 -10.16 -11.85 -27.36
C THR A 61 -11.55 -11.53 -26.81
N MET A 62 -12.57 -11.51 -27.68
CA MET A 62 -13.95 -11.28 -27.28
C MET A 62 -14.49 -12.41 -26.38
N ASP A 63 -14.27 -13.68 -26.75
CA ASP A 63 -14.67 -14.83 -25.93
C ASP A 63 -13.95 -14.86 -24.57
N GLN A 64 -12.71 -14.37 -24.53
CA GLN A 64 -11.91 -14.25 -23.32
C GLN A 64 -12.45 -13.14 -22.40
N LEU A 65 -12.82 -11.98 -22.95
CA LEU A 65 -13.41 -10.86 -22.18
C LEU A 65 -14.78 -11.21 -21.57
N ILE A 66 -15.64 -11.93 -22.29
CA ILE A 66 -16.95 -12.40 -21.79
C ILE A 66 -16.76 -13.38 -20.61
N ARG A 67 -15.74 -14.25 -20.66
CA ARG A 67 -15.44 -15.19 -19.57
C ARG A 67 -14.89 -14.49 -18.34
N MET A 68 -14.26 -13.33 -18.50
CA MET A 68 -13.55 -12.59 -17.45
C MET A 68 -14.40 -11.49 -16.79
N ASN A 69 -15.61 -11.23 -17.30
CA ASN A 69 -16.57 -10.26 -16.75
C ASN A 69 -17.85 -10.99 -16.28
N PRO A 70 -18.02 -11.23 -14.97
CA PRO A 70 -19.15 -11.98 -14.41
C PRO A 70 -20.53 -11.34 -14.71
N SER A 71 -20.59 -10.01 -14.75
CA SER A 71 -21.79 -9.24 -15.11
C SER A 71 -22.20 -9.45 -16.57
N LEU A 72 -21.24 -9.36 -17.50
CA LEU A 72 -21.49 -9.63 -18.92
C LEU A 72 -21.91 -11.08 -19.15
N LYS A 73 -21.30 -12.03 -18.45
CA LYS A 73 -21.66 -13.45 -18.53
C LYS A 73 -23.10 -13.72 -18.10
N ALA A 74 -23.57 -13.06 -17.03
CA ALA A 74 -24.96 -13.16 -16.59
C ALA A 74 -25.94 -12.48 -17.56
N GLU A 75 -25.54 -11.38 -18.20
CA GLU A 75 -26.40 -10.59 -19.09
C GLU A 75 -26.50 -11.15 -20.52
N THR A 76 -25.55 -12.00 -20.91
CA THR A 76 -25.51 -12.71 -22.20
C THR A 76 -26.07 -14.13 -22.12
N GLN A 77 -26.31 -14.66 -20.92
CA GLN A 77 -26.81 -16.01 -20.71
C GLN A 77 -28.26 -16.15 -21.22
N GLY A 78 -28.47 -17.02 -22.21
CA GLY A 78 -29.79 -17.29 -22.80
C GLY A 78 -30.24 -16.30 -23.89
N LYS A 79 -29.39 -15.36 -24.32
CA LYS A 79 -29.67 -14.48 -25.47
C LYS A 79 -29.15 -15.07 -26.77
N ASP A 80 -29.83 -14.73 -27.87
CA ASP A 80 -29.44 -15.14 -29.23
C ASP A 80 -28.04 -14.61 -29.61
N PRO A 81 -27.17 -15.43 -30.24
CA PRO A 81 -25.81 -15.02 -30.60
C PRO A 81 -25.71 -13.73 -31.43
N ALA A 82 -26.67 -13.46 -32.33
CA ALA A 82 -26.66 -12.23 -33.12
C ALA A 82 -27.00 -10.99 -32.28
N ALA A 83 -27.87 -11.14 -31.29
CA ALA A 83 -28.20 -10.08 -30.33
C ALA A 83 -27.04 -9.78 -29.36
N VAL A 84 -26.33 -10.82 -28.91
CA VAL A 84 -25.12 -10.70 -28.08
C VAL A 84 -24.01 -9.99 -28.83
N GLN A 85 -23.81 -10.33 -30.11
CA GLN A 85 -22.79 -9.70 -30.94
C GLN A 85 -23.08 -8.20 -31.17
N LYS A 86 -24.33 -7.83 -31.47
CA LYS A 86 -24.74 -6.43 -31.64
C LYS A 86 -24.63 -5.61 -30.35
N MET A 87 -24.87 -6.23 -29.20
CA MET A 87 -24.69 -5.62 -27.88
C MET A 87 -23.20 -5.32 -27.61
N LEU A 88 -22.32 -6.28 -27.87
CA LEU A 88 -20.87 -6.11 -27.74
C LEU A 88 -20.30 -5.08 -28.72
N GLU A 89 -20.78 -5.05 -29.97
CA GLU A 89 -20.36 -4.05 -30.97
C GLU A 89 -20.62 -2.59 -30.53
N SER A 90 -21.59 -2.38 -29.64
CA SER A 90 -21.97 -1.06 -29.12
C SER A 90 -21.30 -0.65 -27.80
N MET A 91 -20.60 -1.57 -27.12
CA MET A 91 -19.94 -1.30 -25.83
C MET A 91 -18.51 -0.78 -25.99
N LYS A 92 -18.09 0.11 -25.09
CA LYS A 92 -16.70 0.62 -25.03
C LYS A 92 -15.85 -0.28 -24.13
N LEU A 93 -14.59 -0.48 -24.50
CA LEU A 93 -13.64 -1.30 -23.72
C LEU A 93 -13.44 -0.77 -22.29
N SER A 94 -13.57 0.54 -22.07
CA SER A 94 -13.56 1.20 -20.76
C SER A 94 -14.69 0.75 -19.82
N GLU A 95 -15.90 0.50 -20.35
CA GLU A 95 -17.05 0.01 -19.58
C GLU A 95 -16.85 -1.47 -19.20
N LEU A 96 -16.21 -2.23 -20.08
CA LEU A 96 -15.92 -3.63 -19.85
C LEU A 96 -14.81 -3.83 -18.80
N LEU A 97 -13.81 -2.94 -18.77
CA LEU A 97 -12.75 -2.91 -17.75
C LEU A 97 -13.25 -2.42 -16.39
N ALA A 98 -14.19 -1.47 -16.37
CA ALA A 98 -14.90 -1.09 -15.14
C ALA A 98 -15.63 -2.29 -14.51
N GLY A 99 -16.08 -3.24 -15.33
CA GLY A 99 -16.68 -4.51 -14.92
C GLY A 99 -15.70 -5.59 -14.41
N MET A 100 -14.39 -5.40 -14.57
CA MET A 100 -13.35 -6.38 -14.20
C MET A 100 -12.70 -6.12 -12.83
N ALA A 101 -13.09 -5.04 -12.13
CA ALA A 101 -12.78 -4.89 -10.72
C ALA A 101 -13.46 -6.02 -9.93
N THR A 102 -12.67 -6.90 -9.33
CA THR A 102 -13.15 -8.05 -8.56
C THR A 102 -14.13 -7.59 -7.47
N GLY A 103 -15.33 -8.18 -7.45
CA GLY A 103 -16.21 -8.27 -6.28
C GLY A 103 -16.94 -6.99 -5.85
N LYS A 104 -18.27 -6.98 -6.03
CA LYS A 104 -19.28 -6.03 -5.51
C LYS A 104 -19.15 -4.52 -5.82
N ASN A 105 -18.00 -4.02 -6.25
CA ASN A 105 -17.76 -2.57 -6.45
C ASN A 105 -17.38 -2.16 -7.87
N ALA A 106 -17.42 -3.08 -8.84
CA ALA A 106 -17.48 -2.74 -10.26
C ALA A 106 -18.86 -2.16 -10.59
N LYS A 107 -19.08 -0.89 -10.28
CA LYS A 107 -20.24 -0.16 -10.79
C LYS A 107 -19.80 1.23 -11.23
N ASP A 108 -20.13 1.52 -12.49
CA ASP A 108 -20.07 2.77 -13.24
C ASP A 108 -19.77 4.06 -12.45
N MET A 109 -19.10 5.00 -13.12
CA MET A 109 -18.91 6.38 -12.68
C MET A 109 -20.16 7.00 -12.01
N ALA A 110 -21.37 6.61 -12.42
CA ALA A 110 -22.65 6.97 -11.80
C ALA A 110 -22.76 6.69 -10.27
N ASN A 111 -21.92 5.81 -9.71
CA ASN A 111 -21.93 5.47 -8.28
C ASN A 111 -20.92 6.24 -7.42
N TYR A 112 -19.91 6.90 -8.01
CA TYR A 112 -18.97 7.76 -7.27
C TYR A 112 -19.51 9.19 -7.06
N LYS A 113 -20.78 9.31 -6.65
CA LYS A 113 -21.51 10.59 -6.51
C LYS A 113 -20.75 11.64 -5.67
N PHE A 114 -19.98 11.21 -4.68
CA PHE A 114 -19.13 12.11 -3.91
C PHE A 114 -17.95 12.63 -4.73
N TRP A 115 -17.12 11.74 -5.26
CA TRP A 115 -15.89 12.10 -5.99
C TRP A 115 -16.15 12.91 -7.27
N GLN A 116 -17.31 12.74 -7.91
CA GLN A 116 -17.72 13.60 -9.03
C GLN A 116 -17.80 15.09 -8.69
N THR A 117 -17.98 15.42 -7.40
CA THR A 117 -18.05 16.81 -6.92
C THR A 117 -16.71 17.33 -6.40
N GLN A 118 -15.69 16.48 -6.35
CA GLN A 118 -14.38 16.82 -5.82
C GLN A 118 -13.44 17.26 -6.96
N PRO A 119 -12.44 18.10 -6.66
CA PRO A 119 -11.44 18.51 -7.64
C PRO A 119 -10.42 17.37 -7.85
N VAL A 120 -10.86 16.29 -8.50
CA VAL A 120 -10.02 15.16 -8.90
C VAL A 120 -10.27 14.83 -10.37
N PRO A 121 -9.27 14.33 -11.12
CA PRO A 121 -9.48 13.92 -12.50
C PRO A 121 -10.55 12.83 -12.61
N ARG A 122 -11.31 12.84 -13.71
CA ARG A 122 -12.31 11.79 -13.97
C ARG A 122 -11.67 10.58 -14.65
N PHE A 123 -12.33 9.42 -14.66
CA PHE A 123 -11.80 8.23 -15.34
C PHE A 123 -11.79 8.36 -16.87
N ASP A 124 -12.74 9.11 -17.42
CA ASP A 124 -12.88 9.38 -18.86
C ASP A 124 -12.03 10.56 -19.33
N GLU A 125 -11.35 11.25 -18.40
CA GLU A 125 -10.49 12.38 -18.70
C GLU A 125 -9.13 11.87 -19.19
N ASP A 126 -8.77 12.23 -20.44
CA ASP A 126 -7.42 12.01 -20.95
C ASP A 126 -6.47 13.07 -20.37
N VAL A 127 -5.99 12.80 -19.16
CA VAL A 127 -5.06 13.66 -18.43
C VAL A 127 -3.72 13.86 -19.15
N SER A 128 -3.36 12.99 -20.11
CA SER A 128 -2.11 13.12 -20.87
C SER A 128 -2.12 14.27 -21.87
N LYS A 129 -3.30 14.79 -22.21
CA LYS A 129 -3.51 15.89 -23.17
C LYS A 129 -3.77 17.23 -22.51
N GLN A 130 -3.74 17.31 -21.19
CA GLN A 130 -4.03 18.51 -20.44
C GLN A 130 -2.80 19.01 -19.70
N GLU A 131 -2.75 20.31 -19.44
CA GLU A 131 -1.69 20.89 -18.61
C GLU A 131 -1.78 20.35 -17.18
N GLU A 132 -0.62 19.96 -16.66
CA GLU A 132 -0.47 19.58 -15.25
C GLU A 132 -0.62 20.81 -14.35
N GLY A 133 -1.23 20.64 -13.18
CA GLY A 133 -1.42 21.73 -12.24
C GLY A 133 -2.67 21.62 -11.38
N GLU A 134 -2.98 22.70 -10.68
CA GLU A 134 -4.15 22.80 -9.82
C GLU A 134 -5.47 22.71 -10.62
N ILE A 135 -6.42 21.91 -10.13
CA ILE A 135 -7.73 21.73 -10.79
C ILE A 135 -8.66 22.90 -10.44
N LYS A 136 -8.59 23.36 -9.18
CA LYS A 136 -9.36 24.48 -8.66
C LYS A 136 -8.45 25.37 -7.82
N LYS A 137 -8.41 26.66 -8.18
CA LYS A 137 -7.70 27.67 -7.39
C LYS A 137 -8.26 27.78 -5.99
N GLY A 138 -7.37 27.85 -5.02
CA GLY A 138 -7.69 28.14 -3.63
C GLY A 138 -8.21 29.57 -3.45
N ASP A 139 -9.18 29.74 -2.57
CA ASP A 139 -9.71 31.03 -2.17
C ASP A 139 -10.01 31.01 -0.66
N PRO A 140 -9.09 31.54 0.17
CA PRO A 140 -9.22 31.53 1.63
C PRO A 140 -10.54 32.13 2.13
N ASP A 141 -11.06 33.16 1.45
CA ASP A 141 -12.28 33.85 1.85
C ASP A 141 -13.54 32.99 1.62
N LYS A 142 -13.45 32.02 0.70
CA LYS A 142 -14.53 31.06 0.41
C LYS A 142 -14.49 29.80 1.28
N VAL A 143 -13.50 29.65 2.16
CA VAL A 143 -13.43 28.48 3.04
C VAL A 143 -14.50 28.59 4.12
N PRO A 144 -15.40 27.58 4.27
CA PRO A 144 -16.40 27.59 5.32
C PRO A 144 -15.75 27.71 6.71
N LYS A 145 -16.25 28.64 7.53
CA LYS A 145 -15.77 28.84 8.91
C LYS A 145 -16.29 27.76 9.87
N ALA A 146 -17.50 27.26 9.63
CA ALA A 146 -18.11 26.19 10.41
C ALA A 146 -17.84 24.81 9.77
N PRO A 147 -17.70 23.75 10.59
CA PRO A 147 -17.58 22.39 10.07
C PRO A 147 -18.87 21.94 9.39
N PRO A 148 -18.83 20.94 8.49
CA PRO A 148 -20.03 20.40 7.88
C PRO A 148 -20.92 19.76 8.97
N PRO A 149 -22.25 19.86 8.81
CA PRO A 149 -23.18 19.34 9.80
C PRO A 149 -23.06 17.82 9.93
N LEU A 150 -23.13 17.34 11.17
CA LEU A 150 -23.31 15.93 11.51
C LEU A 150 -24.77 15.67 11.89
N LEU A 151 -25.18 14.40 11.98
CA LEU A 151 -26.45 14.07 12.61
C LEU A 151 -26.41 14.46 14.09
N ASP A 152 -27.56 14.82 14.65
CA ASP A 152 -27.67 15.39 16.00
C ASP A 152 -27.06 14.51 17.11
N GLU A 153 -26.96 13.21 16.89
CA GLU A 153 -26.40 12.25 17.83
C GLU A 153 -24.87 12.23 17.84
N PHE A 154 -24.21 12.95 16.94
CA PHE A 154 -22.75 13.00 16.82
C PHE A 154 -22.23 14.43 16.95
N GLU A 155 -20.96 14.51 17.33
CA GLU A 155 -20.23 15.77 17.42
C GLU A 155 -18.80 15.60 16.92
N TRP A 156 -18.25 16.69 16.38
CA TRP A 156 -16.86 16.78 15.99
C TRP A 156 -15.98 16.85 17.22
N CYS A 157 -14.83 16.22 17.17
CA CYS A 157 -13.76 16.45 18.14
C CYS A 157 -12.42 16.59 17.43
N THR A 158 -11.51 17.31 18.08
CA THR A 158 -10.09 17.29 17.73
C THR A 158 -9.42 16.38 18.74
N VAL A 159 -8.77 15.32 18.26
CA VAL A 159 -8.15 14.31 19.11
C VAL A 159 -6.75 14.77 19.53
N ASP A 160 -6.48 14.75 20.83
CA ASP A 160 -5.17 15.08 21.39
C ASP A 160 -4.30 13.82 21.55
N LEU A 161 -3.30 13.63 20.69
CA LEU A 161 -2.40 12.47 20.81
C LEU A 161 -1.38 12.59 21.94
N ASP A 162 -1.27 13.74 22.59
CA ASP A 162 -0.48 13.90 23.82
C ASP A 162 -1.27 13.50 25.07
N ASN A 163 -2.58 13.31 24.93
CA ASN A 163 -3.41 12.70 25.96
C ASN A 163 -3.49 11.19 25.74
N GLU A 164 -2.93 10.42 26.67
CA GLU A 164 -2.87 8.95 26.57
C GLU A 164 -4.25 8.28 26.50
N ASP A 165 -5.29 8.85 27.14
CA ASP A 165 -6.65 8.32 27.04
C ASP A 165 -7.18 8.50 25.62
N GLU A 166 -7.02 9.68 25.02
CA GLU A 166 -7.49 9.95 23.66
C GLU A 166 -6.72 9.15 22.60
N LEU A 167 -5.41 8.99 22.78
CA LEU A 167 -4.59 8.13 21.95
C LEU A 167 -5.03 6.66 22.06
N GLY A 168 -5.34 6.19 23.28
CA GLY A 168 -5.91 4.87 23.52
C GLY A 168 -7.25 4.65 22.81
N GLU A 169 -8.06 5.70 22.68
CA GLU A 169 -9.31 5.63 21.92
C GLU A 169 -9.08 5.51 20.41
N VAL A 170 -8.10 6.24 19.84
CA VAL A 170 -7.69 6.11 18.43
C VAL A 170 -7.18 4.69 18.17
N TYR A 171 -6.29 4.21 19.03
CA TYR A 171 -5.80 2.83 19.01
C TYR A 171 -6.95 1.83 19.00
N THR A 172 -7.89 1.96 19.93
CA THR A 172 -9.06 1.06 20.04
C THR A 172 -9.94 1.12 18.78
N LEU A 173 -10.19 2.31 18.24
CA LEU A 173 -10.97 2.48 17.02
C LEU A 173 -10.30 1.81 15.82
N LEU A 174 -9.01 2.06 15.60
CA LEU A 174 -8.31 1.52 14.44
C LEU A 174 -8.09 0.02 14.57
N ASN A 175 -7.66 -0.47 15.74
CA ASN A 175 -7.50 -1.90 15.97
C ASN A 175 -8.84 -2.68 16.02
N GLY A 176 -9.99 -2.01 16.10
CA GLY A 176 -11.30 -2.66 15.98
C GLY A 176 -11.91 -2.61 14.58
N HIS A 177 -11.55 -1.60 13.80
CA HIS A 177 -12.35 -1.17 12.64
C HIS A 177 -11.53 -0.64 11.45
N TYR A 178 -10.21 -0.60 11.53
CA TYR A 178 -9.36 -0.26 10.40
C TYR A 178 -9.07 -1.47 9.52
N VAL A 179 -8.47 -1.22 8.35
CA VAL A 179 -8.20 -2.16 7.25
C VAL A 179 -8.08 -3.62 7.71
N GLU A 180 -8.98 -4.45 7.21
CA GLU A 180 -8.99 -5.91 7.39
C GLU A 180 -8.70 -6.55 6.03
N ASP A 181 -8.14 -7.75 6.05
CA ASP A 181 -8.12 -8.61 4.88
C ASP A 181 -9.54 -9.09 4.52
N ASP A 182 -9.75 -9.53 3.28
CA ASP A 182 -11.06 -9.93 2.78
C ASP A 182 -11.66 -11.12 3.54
N GLU A 183 -10.79 -11.91 4.17
CA GLU A 183 -11.15 -13.09 4.98
C GLU A 183 -11.19 -12.78 6.49
N ALA A 184 -10.87 -11.55 6.90
CA ALA A 184 -10.79 -11.10 8.30
C ALA A 184 -9.88 -11.97 9.20
N MET A 185 -8.82 -12.56 8.65
CA MET A 185 -7.80 -13.31 9.39
C MET A 185 -6.77 -12.40 10.06
N PHE A 186 -6.56 -11.19 9.53
CA PHE A 186 -5.51 -10.28 9.99
C PHE A 186 -6.00 -8.84 10.08
N ARG A 187 -5.52 -8.14 11.11
CA ARG A 187 -5.80 -6.72 11.28
C ARG A 187 -4.55 -5.97 11.69
N PHE A 188 -4.32 -4.80 11.12
CA PHE A 188 -3.22 -3.94 11.55
C PHE A 188 -3.35 -3.57 13.03
N ALA A 189 -2.25 -3.79 13.74
CA ALA A 189 -2.06 -3.46 15.14
C ALA A 189 -1.08 -2.27 15.24
N TYR A 190 -1.56 -1.08 14.85
CA TYR A 190 -0.81 0.16 15.03
C TYR A 190 -0.58 0.41 16.52
N SER A 191 0.66 0.58 16.96
CA SER A 191 0.97 0.93 18.35
C SER A 191 0.76 2.42 18.63
N SER A 192 0.59 2.80 19.89
CA SER A 192 0.57 4.21 20.31
C SER A 192 1.80 4.98 19.85
N HIS A 193 2.98 4.35 19.89
CA HIS A 193 4.24 4.92 19.42
C HIS A 193 4.27 5.10 17.91
N PHE A 194 3.68 4.18 17.16
CA PHE A 194 3.50 4.32 15.72
C PHE A 194 2.64 5.55 15.40
N PHE A 195 1.52 5.75 16.09
CA PHE A 195 0.70 6.94 15.87
C PHE A 195 1.43 8.24 16.20
N LYS A 196 2.19 8.29 17.30
CA LYS A 196 3.00 9.47 17.63
C LYS A 196 4.04 9.74 16.55
N TRP A 197 4.72 8.71 16.05
CA TRP A 197 5.68 8.82 14.95
C TRP A 197 5.01 9.25 13.63
N ALA A 198 3.90 8.62 13.24
CA ALA A 198 3.22 8.87 11.97
C ALA A 198 2.44 10.20 11.92
N LEU A 199 1.86 10.63 13.03
CA LEU A 199 0.92 11.76 13.07
C LEU A 199 1.51 13.03 13.67
N LYS A 200 2.74 12.99 14.21
CA LYS A 200 3.43 14.15 14.78
C LYS A 200 4.70 14.52 14.02
N SER A 201 4.68 14.39 12.69
CA SER A 201 5.76 14.89 11.84
C SER A 201 5.96 16.40 12.01
N PRO A 202 7.14 16.96 11.73
CA PRO A 202 7.36 18.40 11.84
C PRO A 202 6.30 19.22 11.11
N GLY A 203 5.78 20.24 11.78
CA GLY A 203 4.65 21.05 11.31
C GLY A 203 3.26 20.42 11.49
N TRP A 204 3.14 19.25 12.13
CA TRP A 204 1.85 18.65 12.46
C TRP A 204 0.95 19.62 13.21
N ARG A 205 -0.37 19.44 13.03
CA ARG A 205 -1.39 20.29 13.62
C ARG A 205 -2.40 19.44 14.33
N LYS A 206 -2.59 19.69 15.62
CA LYS A 206 -3.61 19.01 16.42
C LYS A 206 -4.98 19.06 15.76
N ASP A 207 -5.35 20.20 15.17
CA ASP A 207 -6.62 20.37 14.47
C ASP A 207 -6.80 19.47 13.23
N TRP A 208 -5.75 18.83 12.73
CA TRP A 208 -5.87 17.88 11.63
C TRP A 208 -6.10 16.45 12.09
N HIS A 209 -6.23 16.21 13.40
CA HIS A 209 -6.53 14.91 14.00
C HIS A 209 -8.02 14.88 14.33
N ILE A 210 -8.82 14.56 13.32
CA ILE A 210 -10.26 14.84 13.33
C ILE A 210 -11.01 13.58 13.73
N GLY A 211 -11.75 13.67 14.83
CA GLY A 211 -12.61 12.60 15.32
C GLY A 211 -14.08 12.94 15.22
N VAL A 212 -14.91 11.89 15.22
CA VAL A 212 -16.36 11.99 15.43
C VAL A 212 -16.72 11.16 16.66
N ARG A 213 -17.42 11.78 17.60
CA ARG A 213 -17.93 11.13 18.81
C ARG A 213 -19.44 11.04 18.77
N VAL A 214 -19.99 9.99 19.38
CA VAL A 214 -21.41 9.99 19.75
C VAL A 214 -21.58 11.00 20.87
N LYS A 215 -22.57 11.90 20.82
CA LYS A 215 -22.83 12.82 21.94
C LYS A 215 -23.12 12.01 23.20
N PRO A 216 -22.60 12.43 24.38
CA PRO A 216 -22.86 11.73 25.62
C PRO A 216 -24.37 11.68 25.92
N LYS A 217 -24.81 10.55 26.47
CA LYS A 217 -26.16 10.37 27.02
C LYS A 217 -26.02 10.19 28.54
N GLY A 218 -26.84 10.89 29.33
CA GLY A 218 -26.78 10.84 30.79
C GLY A 218 -25.56 11.56 31.36
N ASP A 219 -24.98 11.05 32.46
CA ASP A 219 -23.91 11.70 33.24
C ASP A 219 -22.50 11.57 32.63
N ALA A 220 -22.35 10.94 31.47
CA ALA A 220 -21.06 10.76 30.83
C ALA A 220 -20.48 12.10 30.35
N LYS A 221 -19.24 12.42 30.76
CA LYS A 221 -18.57 13.67 30.34
C LYS A 221 -18.12 13.66 28.88
N LYS A 222 -17.96 12.49 28.28
CA LYS A 222 -17.40 12.30 26.93
C LYS A 222 -18.02 11.08 26.28
N GLY A 223 -18.42 11.20 25.03
CA GLY A 223 -18.94 10.06 24.28
C GLY A 223 -17.89 9.32 23.46
N LYS A 224 -18.25 8.12 23.00
CA LYS A 224 -17.35 7.17 22.33
C LYS A 224 -16.87 7.69 20.97
N LEU A 225 -15.57 7.60 20.68
CA LEU A 225 -14.99 7.84 19.37
C LEU A 225 -15.43 6.77 18.36
N VAL A 226 -15.99 7.19 17.23
CA VAL A 226 -16.60 6.30 16.23
C VAL A 226 -16.09 6.51 14.80
N ALA A 227 -15.39 7.61 14.54
CA ALA A 227 -14.65 7.80 13.31
C ALA A 227 -13.43 8.68 13.54
N PHE A 228 -12.42 8.52 12.68
CA PHE A 228 -11.17 9.27 12.71
C PHE A 228 -10.68 9.50 11.27
N ILE A 229 -10.07 10.65 11.03
CA ILE A 229 -9.30 10.95 9.82
C ILE A 229 -8.18 11.90 10.24
N SER A 230 -7.00 11.74 9.64
CA SER A 230 -5.85 12.58 9.97
C SER A 230 -5.20 13.16 8.73
N ALA A 231 -4.50 14.27 8.92
CA ALA A 231 -3.57 14.79 7.94
C ALA A 231 -2.29 15.31 8.62
N ILE A 232 -1.19 15.30 7.87
CA ILE A 232 0.09 15.92 8.24
C ILE A 232 0.59 16.79 7.08
N PRO A 233 1.43 17.82 7.32
CA PRO A 233 2.00 18.60 6.23
C PRO A 233 3.00 17.76 5.43
N LEU A 234 3.09 18.03 4.13
CA LEU A 234 4.00 17.37 3.22
C LEU A 234 4.46 18.33 2.12
N THR A 235 5.77 18.41 1.90
CA THR A 235 6.31 19.02 0.68
C THR A 235 6.53 17.93 -0.36
N LEU A 236 5.71 17.92 -1.41
CA LEU A 236 5.76 16.91 -2.47
C LEU A 236 6.23 17.54 -3.77
N LYS A 237 7.26 16.96 -4.40
CA LYS A 237 7.66 17.34 -5.76
C LYS A 237 7.06 16.35 -6.75
N VAL A 238 6.24 16.86 -7.67
CA VAL A 238 5.68 16.11 -8.79
C VAL A 238 6.32 16.67 -10.06
N ARG A 239 7.24 15.90 -10.63
CA ARG A 239 8.09 16.25 -11.78
C ARG A 239 8.86 17.55 -11.52
N GLY A 240 8.52 18.61 -12.23
CA GLY A 240 9.13 19.93 -12.07
C GLY A 240 8.50 20.79 -10.97
N THR A 241 7.33 20.41 -10.45
CA THR A 241 6.51 21.27 -9.58
C THR A 241 6.61 20.84 -8.12
N VAL A 242 6.91 21.80 -7.23
CA VAL A 242 6.89 21.59 -5.78
C VAL A 242 5.54 22.02 -5.23
N LEU A 243 4.91 21.14 -4.45
CA LEU A 243 3.59 21.31 -3.85
C LEU A 243 3.73 21.26 -2.33
N ASN A 244 3.28 22.32 -1.66
CA ASN A 244 3.04 22.28 -0.21
C ASN A 244 1.62 21.76 0.01
N CYS A 245 1.51 20.47 0.29
CA CYS A 245 0.25 19.75 0.40
C CYS A 245 0.08 19.12 1.79
N SER A 246 -1.05 18.46 2.01
CA SER A 246 -1.22 17.57 3.16
C SER A 246 -1.17 16.10 2.74
N GLU A 247 -0.59 15.25 3.58
CA GLU A 247 -0.73 13.81 3.46
C GLU A 247 -1.93 13.36 4.31
N VAL A 248 -2.95 12.79 3.69
CA VAL A 248 -4.16 12.32 4.39
C VAL A 248 -4.07 10.81 4.61
N ASN A 249 -4.15 10.38 5.87
CA ASN A 249 -4.09 8.97 6.24
C ASN A 249 -5.05 8.64 7.41
N PHE A 250 -5.16 7.36 7.77
CA PHE A 250 -5.92 6.85 8.91
C PHE A 250 -7.43 7.14 8.90
N LEU A 251 -8.05 7.27 7.71
CA LEU A 251 -9.50 7.32 7.58
C LEU A 251 -10.15 6.02 8.10
N CYS A 252 -10.74 6.07 9.29
CA CYS A 252 -11.37 4.95 9.96
C CYS A 252 -12.82 5.29 10.34
N ILE A 253 -13.75 4.39 10.05
CA ILE A 253 -15.13 4.48 10.49
C ILE A 253 -15.52 3.16 11.15
N HIS A 254 -16.07 3.26 12.35
CA HIS A 254 -16.59 2.13 13.11
C HIS A 254 -17.56 1.30 12.23
N LYS A 255 -17.39 -0.03 12.22
CA LYS A 255 -18.10 -0.95 11.30
C LYS A 255 -19.62 -0.72 11.24
N LYS A 256 -20.26 -0.51 12.40
CA LYS A 256 -21.71 -0.23 12.53
C LYS A 256 -22.19 1.04 11.80
N LEU A 257 -21.30 1.98 11.49
CA LEU A 257 -21.61 3.25 10.83
C LEU A 257 -21.21 3.26 9.34
N ARG A 258 -20.64 2.15 8.83
CA ARG A 258 -20.32 2.01 7.41
C ARG A 258 -21.61 1.98 6.58
N GLY A 259 -21.54 2.48 5.34
CA GLY A 259 -22.71 2.62 4.46
C GLY A 259 -23.61 3.83 4.78
N LYS A 260 -23.31 4.62 5.82
CA LYS A 260 -24.07 5.83 6.20
C LYS A 260 -23.53 7.14 5.62
N ARG A 261 -22.64 7.06 4.63
CA ARG A 261 -22.02 8.22 3.95
C ARG A 261 -21.24 9.18 4.88
N LEU A 262 -20.70 8.67 5.99
CA LEU A 262 -19.86 9.46 6.91
C LEU A 262 -18.46 9.78 6.33
N ALA A 263 -17.89 8.90 5.51
CA ALA A 263 -16.56 9.13 4.90
C ALA A 263 -16.50 10.43 4.07
N PRO A 264 -17.45 10.71 3.14
CA PRO A 264 -17.55 12.01 2.48
C PRO A 264 -17.54 13.22 3.41
N VAL A 265 -18.17 13.11 4.59
CA VAL A 265 -18.27 14.20 5.56
C VAL A 265 -16.93 14.42 6.27
N LEU A 266 -16.24 13.34 6.64
CA LEU A 266 -14.87 13.39 7.17
C LEU A 266 -13.89 14.00 6.17
N ILE A 267 -13.95 13.57 4.90
CA ILE A 267 -13.09 14.10 3.83
C ILE A 267 -13.33 15.60 3.65
N LYS A 268 -14.59 16.05 3.60
CA LYS A 268 -14.91 17.48 3.52
C LYS A 268 -14.37 18.28 4.69
N GLU A 269 -14.43 17.74 5.91
CA GLU A 269 -13.93 18.45 7.08
C GLU A 269 -12.40 18.51 7.12
N VAL A 270 -11.68 17.43 6.81
CA VAL A 270 -10.20 17.50 6.72
C VAL A 270 -9.75 18.45 5.62
N THR A 271 -10.42 18.45 4.47
CA THR A 271 -10.16 19.42 3.39
C THR A 271 -10.43 20.84 3.86
N ARG A 272 -11.53 21.10 4.57
CA ARG A 272 -11.84 22.43 5.11
C ARG A 272 -10.74 22.91 6.07
N ARG A 273 -10.29 22.06 7.00
CA ARG A 273 -9.22 22.39 7.96
C ARG A 273 -7.86 22.60 7.31
N CYS A 274 -7.53 21.87 6.24
CA CYS A 274 -6.32 22.12 5.45
C CYS A 274 -6.42 23.46 4.69
N ASN A 275 -7.56 23.74 4.07
CA ASN A 275 -7.79 24.96 3.30
C ASN A 275 -7.77 26.23 4.18
N VAL A 276 -8.20 26.14 5.44
CA VAL A 276 -8.08 27.24 6.43
C VAL A 276 -6.61 27.65 6.61
N GLU A 277 -5.69 26.69 6.54
CA GLU A 277 -4.24 26.91 6.62
C GLU A 277 -3.60 27.24 5.27
N GLY A 278 -4.41 27.48 4.23
CA GLY A 278 -3.92 27.81 2.89
C GLY A 278 -3.36 26.60 2.11
N ILE A 279 -3.66 25.37 2.52
CA ILE A 279 -3.20 24.15 1.87
C ILE A 279 -4.35 23.54 1.07
N TRP A 280 -4.18 23.47 -0.25
CA TRP A 280 -5.27 23.18 -1.20
C TRP A 280 -5.13 21.84 -1.92
N GLN A 281 -3.95 21.21 -1.85
CA GLN A 281 -3.65 19.92 -2.43
C GLN A 281 -3.42 18.89 -1.32
N ALA A 282 -3.66 17.63 -1.63
CA ALA A 282 -3.34 16.54 -0.71
C ALA A 282 -2.87 15.29 -1.45
N LEU A 283 -1.96 14.54 -0.85
CA LEU A 283 -1.62 13.19 -1.23
C LEU A 283 -2.40 12.20 -0.37
N TYR A 284 -2.97 11.17 -0.99
CA TYR A 284 -3.56 10.05 -0.27
C TYR A 284 -3.41 8.76 -1.07
N THR A 285 -3.47 7.63 -0.35
CA THR A 285 -3.46 6.30 -0.96
C THR A 285 -4.69 5.50 -0.59
N GLY A 286 -5.06 4.55 -1.44
CA GLY A 286 -6.15 3.62 -1.16
C GLY A 286 -5.92 2.26 -1.80
N GLY A 287 -6.41 1.21 -1.15
CA GLY A 287 -6.46 -0.14 -1.74
C GLY A 287 -7.65 -0.33 -2.69
N ALA A 288 -8.70 0.49 -2.54
CA ALA A 288 -9.80 0.55 -3.50
C ALA A 288 -9.47 1.55 -4.62
N VAL A 289 -9.96 1.27 -5.83
CA VAL A 289 -9.83 2.17 -6.98
C VAL A 289 -10.84 3.31 -6.85
N LEU A 290 -10.35 4.55 -6.91
CA LEU A 290 -11.12 5.80 -6.89
C LEU A 290 -10.81 6.62 -8.16
N PRO A 291 -11.69 7.53 -8.62
CA PRO A 291 -11.37 8.42 -9.74
C PRO A 291 -10.33 9.49 -9.33
N THR A 292 -9.18 9.66 -9.99
CA THR A 292 -8.46 8.68 -10.85
C THR A 292 -7.06 8.50 -10.25
N PRO A 293 -6.53 7.26 -10.14
CA PRO A 293 -5.19 7.05 -9.59
C PRO A 293 -4.14 7.68 -10.49
N ILE A 294 -3.18 8.38 -9.90
CA ILE A 294 -2.00 8.86 -10.62
C ILE A 294 -0.97 7.75 -10.79
N SER A 295 -1.00 6.73 -9.94
CA SER A 295 -0.15 5.55 -10.04
C SER A 295 -0.74 4.39 -9.24
N SER A 296 -0.28 3.18 -9.54
CA SER A 296 -0.61 1.97 -8.80
C SER A 296 0.65 1.17 -8.57
N CYS A 297 0.91 0.79 -7.33
CA CYS A 297 2.00 -0.08 -6.91
C CYS A 297 1.44 -1.38 -6.33
N ARG A 298 2.21 -2.46 -6.33
CA ARG A 298 1.79 -3.75 -5.76
C ARG A 298 2.67 -4.14 -4.59
N TYR A 299 2.04 -4.70 -3.56
CA TYR A 299 2.74 -5.23 -2.41
C TYR A 299 3.41 -6.56 -2.72
N TYR A 300 4.57 -6.75 -2.14
CA TYR A 300 5.41 -7.92 -2.23
C TYR A 300 5.90 -8.30 -0.84
N HIS A 301 6.03 -9.60 -0.59
CA HIS A 301 6.27 -10.16 0.72
C HIS A 301 7.45 -11.13 0.70
N ARG A 302 8.42 -10.93 1.58
CA ARG A 302 9.52 -11.85 1.82
C ARG A 302 9.36 -12.52 3.18
N SER A 303 9.06 -13.81 3.18
CA SER A 303 8.93 -14.60 4.41
C SER A 303 10.25 -14.69 5.17
N LEU A 304 10.31 -14.23 6.42
CA LEU A 304 11.50 -14.38 7.29
C LEU A 304 11.34 -15.61 8.20
N ASP A 305 10.13 -15.82 8.73
CA ASP A 305 9.66 -17.04 9.37
C ASP A 305 8.51 -17.66 8.56
N TRP A 306 8.88 -18.41 7.52
CA TRP A 306 7.88 -19.04 6.65
C TRP A 306 6.97 -20.02 7.40
N LEU A 307 7.48 -20.73 8.42
CA LEU A 307 6.67 -21.73 9.14
C LEU A 307 5.55 -21.05 9.91
N LYS A 308 5.87 -19.98 10.66
CA LYS A 308 4.86 -19.18 11.35
C LYS A 308 3.86 -18.58 10.37
N LEU A 309 4.32 -17.96 9.28
CA LEU A 309 3.45 -17.38 8.26
C LEU A 309 2.52 -18.42 7.61
N HIS A 310 2.98 -19.65 7.44
CA HIS A 310 2.15 -20.73 6.94
C HIS A 310 1.11 -21.19 7.97
N GLU A 311 1.50 -21.33 9.24
CA GLU A 311 0.60 -21.75 10.33
C GLU A 311 -0.52 -20.76 10.63
N VAL A 312 -0.33 -19.48 10.33
CA VAL A 312 -1.36 -18.43 10.48
C VAL A 312 -2.16 -18.18 9.20
N GLY A 313 -1.85 -18.86 8.09
CA GLY A 313 -2.55 -18.69 6.81
C GLY A 313 -2.06 -17.53 5.95
N PHE A 314 -1.01 -16.80 6.33
CA PHE A 314 -0.41 -15.72 5.53
C PHE A 314 0.21 -16.29 4.24
N SER A 315 1.00 -17.37 4.36
CA SER A 315 1.76 -17.95 3.26
C SER A 315 1.22 -19.34 2.89
N PRO A 316 0.60 -19.52 1.71
CA PRO A 316 0.14 -20.83 1.28
C PRO A 316 1.32 -21.77 0.95
N MET A 317 1.11 -23.08 1.10
CA MET A 317 2.07 -24.09 0.67
C MET A 317 2.04 -24.19 -0.87
N PRO A 318 3.16 -23.98 -1.58
CA PRO A 318 3.18 -24.17 -3.02
C PRO A 318 2.94 -25.63 -3.42
N PRO A 319 2.31 -25.91 -4.58
CA PRO A 319 2.17 -27.26 -5.11
C PRO A 319 3.52 -27.97 -5.19
N ASN A 320 3.54 -29.27 -4.90
CA ASN A 320 4.75 -30.12 -4.94
C ASN A 320 5.88 -29.67 -3.98
N SER A 321 5.54 -28.93 -2.92
CA SER A 321 6.48 -28.52 -1.88
C SER A 321 6.20 -29.16 -0.51
N ASN A 322 7.04 -28.86 0.47
CA ASN A 322 6.83 -29.26 1.86
C ASN A 322 7.46 -28.23 2.82
N LYS A 323 7.14 -28.32 4.11
CA LYS A 323 7.60 -27.34 5.13
C LYS A 323 9.12 -27.19 5.15
N ALA A 324 9.85 -28.30 5.16
CA ALA A 324 11.32 -28.28 5.17
C ALA A 324 11.91 -27.56 3.95
N LYS A 325 11.39 -27.84 2.74
CA LYS A 325 11.82 -27.16 1.50
C LYS A 325 11.60 -25.65 1.57
N GLN A 326 10.47 -25.20 2.12
CA GLN A 326 10.16 -23.77 2.23
C GLN A 326 11.01 -23.07 3.29
N ILE A 327 11.22 -23.71 4.45
CA ILE A 327 12.14 -23.20 5.48
C ILE A 327 13.54 -23.03 4.89
N THR A 328 14.06 -24.04 4.18
CA THR A 328 15.37 -23.95 3.52
C THR A 328 15.41 -22.90 2.41
N ARG A 329 14.34 -22.77 1.61
CA ARG A 329 14.25 -21.79 0.52
C ARG A 329 14.43 -20.36 1.02
N TYR A 330 13.84 -20.04 2.18
CA TYR A 330 13.81 -18.70 2.75
C TYR A 330 14.86 -18.46 3.83
N ALA A 331 15.69 -19.46 4.15
CA ALA A 331 16.81 -19.34 5.06
C ALA A 331 17.73 -18.16 4.67
N LEU A 332 18.25 -17.50 5.70
CA LEU A 332 19.14 -16.35 5.61
C LEU A 332 20.36 -16.63 6.50
N PRO A 333 21.53 -16.06 6.18
CA PRO A 333 22.71 -16.08 7.05
C PRO A 333 22.44 -15.48 8.44
N SER A 334 23.38 -15.69 9.37
CA SER A 334 23.29 -15.17 10.74
C SER A 334 23.77 -13.72 10.89
N ALA A 335 24.54 -13.19 9.94
CA ALA A 335 25.10 -11.85 10.00
C ALA A 335 25.13 -11.19 8.61
N PRO A 336 24.92 -9.86 8.53
CA PRO A 336 25.07 -9.11 7.29
C PRO A 336 26.53 -9.09 6.80
N LYS A 337 26.74 -8.83 5.51
CA LYS A 337 28.06 -8.87 4.87
C LYS A 337 28.67 -7.51 4.57
N THR A 338 27.86 -6.47 4.41
CA THR A 338 28.34 -5.15 4.02
C THR A 338 29.18 -4.53 5.13
N GLU A 339 30.47 -4.31 4.84
CA GLU A 339 31.39 -3.63 5.75
C GLU A 339 31.01 -2.17 5.95
N GLY A 340 31.32 -1.61 7.12
CA GLY A 340 30.99 -0.22 7.47
C GLY A 340 29.52 0.02 7.80
N MET A 341 28.67 -1.03 7.78
CA MET A 341 27.26 -0.93 8.15
C MET A 341 27.08 -0.72 9.65
N ARG A 342 26.30 0.30 10.01
CA ARG A 342 25.89 0.57 11.40
C ARG A 342 24.52 1.26 11.44
N LEU A 343 23.95 1.38 12.63
CA LEU A 343 22.77 2.22 12.84
C LEU A 343 23.09 3.68 12.56
N MET A 344 22.11 4.39 12.00
CA MET A 344 22.17 5.84 11.80
C MET A 344 22.22 6.57 13.14
N GLU A 345 23.05 7.60 13.21
CA GLU A 345 23.18 8.51 14.34
C GLU A 345 22.82 9.95 13.92
N GLN A 346 22.62 10.84 14.89
CA GLN A 346 22.31 12.26 14.64
C GLN A 346 23.32 12.93 13.70
N LYS A 347 24.61 12.59 13.81
CA LYS A 347 25.69 13.17 13.01
C LYS A 347 25.59 12.84 11.51
N ASP A 348 24.81 11.80 11.15
CA ASP A 348 24.71 11.32 9.76
C ASP A 348 23.63 12.04 8.97
N ILE A 349 22.72 12.77 9.62
CA ILE A 349 21.52 13.36 9.00
C ILE A 349 21.86 14.17 7.76
N ALA A 350 22.87 15.05 7.82
CA ALA A 350 23.24 15.89 6.69
C ALA A 350 23.73 15.06 5.48
N GLN A 351 24.54 14.03 5.71
CA GLN A 351 25.05 13.17 4.63
C GLN A 351 23.95 12.26 4.05
N VAL A 352 23.09 11.70 4.92
CA VAL A 352 21.94 10.88 4.51
C VAL A 352 20.95 11.72 3.71
N LYS A 353 20.71 12.98 4.11
CA LYS A 353 19.86 13.92 3.39
C LYS A 353 20.39 14.20 2.00
N ASP A 354 21.66 14.58 1.87
CA ASP A 354 22.29 14.84 0.58
C ASP A 354 22.16 13.63 -0.35
N LEU A 355 22.49 12.44 0.15
CA LEU A 355 22.40 11.21 -0.63
C LEU A 355 20.95 10.88 -1.03
N LEU A 356 20.00 11.01 -0.10
CA LEU A 356 18.58 10.77 -0.36
C LEU A 356 18.02 11.77 -1.38
N ASP A 357 18.31 13.06 -1.25
CA ASP A 357 17.81 14.10 -2.15
C ASP A 357 18.29 13.84 -3.59
N ARG A 358 19.58 13.54 -3.77
CA ARG A 358 20.15 13.17 -5.08
C ARG A 358 19.50 11.90 -5.62
N TYR A 359 19.27 10.91 -4.77
CA TYR A 359 18.70 9.63 -5.18
C TYR A 359 17.24 9.77 -5.59
N LEU A 360 16.44 10.48 -4.78
CA LEU A 360 15.03 10.68 -5.02
C LEU A 360 14.75 11.58 -6.23
N ALA A 361 15.66 12.50 -6.56
CA ALA A 361 15.53 13.36 -7.73
C ALA A 361 15.43 12.61 -9.07
N ARG A 362 15.71 11.30 -9.09
CA ARG A 362 15.53 10.40 -10.24
C ARG A 362 14.07 10.00 -10.47
N PHE A 363 13.20 10.14 -9.48
CA PHE A 363 11.79 9.76 -9.56
C PHE A 363 10.89 10.93 -9.99
N GLU A 364 9.71 10.60 -10.51
CA GLU A 364 8.72 11.57 -10.99
C GLU A 364 7.90 12.17 -9.85
N MET A 365 7.69 11.45 -8.75
CA MET A 365 7.02 11.98 -7.56
C MET A 365 7.79 11.59 -6.31
N LEU A 366 8.23 12.58 -5.54
CA LEU A 366 9.06 12.38 -4.35
C LEU A 366 8.73 13.38 -3.23
N PRO A 367 8.91 13.00 -1.96
CA PRO A 367 8.91 13.97 -0.87
C PRO A 367 10.17 14.84 -0.94
N VAL A 368 10.07 16.07 -0.43
CA VAL A 368 11.21 16.96 -0.19
C VAL A 368 11.35 17.12 1.31
N PHE A 369 12.33 16.45 1.90
CA PHE A 369 12.56 16.49 3.34
C PHE A 369 13.41 17.70 3.74
N SER A 370 13.04 18.35 4.83
CA SER A 370 13.94 19.13 5.67
C SER A 370 14.80 18.22 6.55
N GLU A 371 15.87 18.76 7.17
CA GLU A 371 16.67 17.99 8.14
C GLU A 371 15.84 17.59 9.37
N GLU A 372 14.93 18.46 9.82
CA GLU A 372 14.04 18.18 10.95
C GLU A 372 13.08 17.02 10.64
N GLU A 373 12.49 17.00 9.43
CA GLU A 373 11.65 15.89 8.99
C GLU A 373 12.46 14.61 8.86
N LEU A 374 13.68 14.69 8.31
CA LEU A 374 14.53 13.51 8.17
C LEU A 374 14.93 12.94 9.53
N GLU A 375 15.26 13.78 10.51
CA GLU A 375 15.51 13.37 11.88
C GLU A 375 14.29 12.63 12.46
N HIS A 376 13.10 13.23 12.36
CA HIS A 376 11.87 12.64 12.89
C HIS A 376 11.52 11.29 12.24
N TRP A 377 11.63 11.21 10.92
CA TRP A 377 11.22 10.04 10.17
C TRP A 377 12.24 8.90 10.25
N PHE A 378 13.54 9.20 10.24
CA PHE A 378 14.58 8.20 10.00
C PHE A 378 15.37 7.88 11.27
N LEU A 379 15.51 8.83 12.21
CA LEU A 379 16.28 8.60 13.42
C LEU A 379 15.36 8.09 14.54
N HIS A 380 15.69 6.91 15.06
CA HIS A 380 15.11 6.48 16.32
C HIS A 380 15.84 7.20 17.46
N LYS A 381 15.16 8.12 18.15
CA LYS A 381 15.67 8.75 19.37
C LYS A 381 15.74 7.68 20.45
N GLU A 382 16.92 7.52 21.07
CA GLU A 382 17.14 6.52 22.11
C GLU A 382 16.07 6.67 23.20
N LEU A 383 15.39 5.56 23.46
CA LEU A 383 14.45 5.45 24.56
C LEU A 383 15.21 4.91 25.79
N PRO A 384 14.77 5.27 27.01
CA PRO A 384 15.24 4.62 28.23
C PRO A 384 15.23 3.08 28.10
N GLU A 385 16.18 2.38 28.74
CA GLU A 385 16.36 0.91 28.61
C GLU A 385 15.10 0.09 28.94
N ASP A 386 14.15 0.63 29.71
CA ASP A 386 12.86 0.02 30.02
C ASP A 386 11.83 0.09 28.87
N LYS A 387 12.14 0.77 27.77
CA LYS A 387 11.22 1.09 26.65
C LYS A 387 11.70 0.61 25.27
N VAL A 388 12.64 -0.33 25.21
CA VAL A 388 13.23 -0.84 23.95
C VAL A 388 12.20 -1.39 22.96
N ASP A 389 11.06 -1.90 23.43
CA ASP A 389 9.98 -2.44 22.57
C ASP A 389 9.07 -1.37 21.95
N GLU A 390 9.38 -0.08 22.10
CA GLU A 390 8.60 1.02 21.52
C GLU A 390 9.16 1.51 20.17
N ARG A 391 10.28 0.93 19.71
CA ARG A 391 10.92 1.32 18.44
C ARG A 391 10.02 1.09 17.24
N VAL A 392 9.90 2.11 16.38
CA VAL A 392 9.07 2.06 15.16
C VAL A 392 9.93 1.94 13.90
N ILE A 393 11.09 2.59 13.85
CA ILE A 393 11.96 2.69 12.66
C ILE A 393 13.38 2.19 12.95
N TRP A 394 13.97 1.51 11.97
CA TRP A 394 15.38 1.14 11.96
C TRP A 394 16.02 1.70 10.70
N THR A 395 17.02 2.57 10.87
CA THR A 395 17.81 3.13 9.77
C THR A 395 19.25 2.71 9.93
N TYR A 396 19.80 2.12 8.87
CA TYR A 396 21.19 1.70 8.77
C TYR A 396 21.89 2.52 7.70
N VAL A 397 23.12 2.93 8.00
CA VAL A 397 24.03 3.62 7.08
C VAL A 397 25.26 2.77 6.84
N VAL A 398 25.90 2.95 5.69
CA VAL A 398 27.17 2.32 5.33
C VAL A 398 28.22 3.41 5.22
N GLU A 399 29.21 3.36 6.11
CA GLU A 399 30.40 4.20 6.02
C GLU A 399 31.39 3.63 5.00
N SER A 400 31.95 4.50 4.18
CA SER A 400 33.04 4.11 3.27
C SER A 400 34.21 3.50 4.05
N THR A 401 34.74 2.41 3.52
CA THR A 401 35.95 1.76 4.01
C THR A 401 37.23 2.34 3.41
N ASP A 402 37.13 3.39 2.58
CA ASP A 402 38.30 4.04 1.98
C ASP A 402 39.13 4.75 3.06
N GLU A 403 40.30 4.17 3.36
CA GLU A 403 41.25 4.67 4.36
C GLU A 403 41.86 6.03 3.97
N TYR A 404 41.69 6.47 2.72
CA TYR A 404 42.22 7.74 2.20
C TYR A 404 41.19 8.88 2.19
N ALA A 405 40.03 8.70 2.83
CA ALA A 405 39.05 9.77 2.99
C ALA A 405 39.70 11.03 3.59
N GLN A 406 39.42 12.20 2.99
CA GLN A 406 40.11 13.46 3.30
C GLN A 406 40.00 13.91 4.77
N ASP A 407 39.01 13.40 5.51
CA ASP A 407 38.91 13.55 6.96
C ASP A 407 38.78 12.16 7.64
N PRO A 408 39.82 11.69 8.36
CA PRO A 408 39.78 10.45 9.12
C PRO A 408 38.70 10.38 10.20
N LYS A 409 38.10 11.53 10.59
CA LYS A 409 37.08 11.62 11.63
C LYS A 409 35.64 11.55 11.10
N THR A 410 35.42 11.81 9.81
CA THR A 410 34.08 11.78 9.20
C THR A 410 34.10 10.91 7.95
N LYS A 411 33.90 9.60 8.13
CA LYS A 411 33.76 8.67 7.01
C LYS A 411 32.51 9.05 6.20
N LYS A 412 32.65 9.06 4.88
CA LYS A 412 31.55 9.38 3.96
C LYS A 412 30.49 8.28 4.02
N ILE A 413 29.21 8.65 4.13
CA ILE A 413 28.09 7.70 3.98
C ILE A 413 27.89 7.39 2.50
N THR A 414 27.99 6.10 2.13
CA THR A 414 27.84 5.64 0.74
C THR A 414 26.47 5.07 0.44
N ASP A 415 25.81 4.52 1.47
CA ASP A 415 24.51 3.88 1.34
C ASP A 415 23.73 4.05 2.63
N PHE A 416 22.41 4.00 2.52
CA PHE A 416 21.56 3.75 3.67
C PHE A 416 20.28 3.03 3.25
N PHE A 417 19.63 2.38 4.21
CA PHE A 417 18.25 1.91 4.07
C PHE A 417 17.54 1.95 5.42
N ASN A 418 16.22 2.01 5.37
CA ASN A 418 15.41 1.88 6.57
C ASN A 418 14.12 1.10 6.32
N PHE A 419 13.57 0.60 7.42
CA PHE A 419 12.29 -0.08 7.45
C PHE A 419 11.59 0.19 8.78
N TYR A 420 10.26 0.26 8.75
CA TYR A 420 9.44 0.45 9.93
C TYR A 420 8.69 -0.82 10.33
N ARG A 421 8.33 -0.91 11.60
CA ARG A 421 7.50 -1.97 12.16
C ARG A 421 6.03 -1.58 12.05
N LEU A 422 5.25 -2.46 11.46
CA LEU A 422 3.79 -2.42 11.54
C LEU A 422 3.29 -3.85 11.71
N GLU A 423 2.75 -4.15 12.88
CA GLU A 423 2.35 -5.50 13.25
C GLU A 423 0.90 -5.76 12.82
N SER A 424 0.56 -7.03 12.65
CA SER A 424 -0.81 -7.47 12.38
C SER A 424 -1.25 -8.47 13.44
N SER A 425 -2.36 -8.20 14.13
CA SER A 425 -3.02 -9.18 14.99
C SER A 425 -3.57 -10.33 14.15
N VAL A 426 -3.35 -11.55 14.63
CA VAL A 426 -3.90 -12.77 14.02
C VAL A 426 -5.21 -13.12 14.70
N ILE A 427 -6.26 -13.26 13.91
CA ILE A 427 -7.60 -13.57 14.38
C ILE A 427 -7.78 -15.10 14.34
N ASN A 428 -8.37 -15.68 15.39
CA ASN A 428 -8.73 -17.11 15.47
C ASN A 428 -7.56 -18.12 15.31
N ASN A 429 -6.35 -17.79 15.79
CA ASN A 429 -5.23 -18.74 15.85
C ASN A 429 -4.78 -18.98 17.29
N ALA A 430 -4.75 -20.26 17.73
CA ALA A 430 -4.41 -20.61 19.10
C ALA A 430 -2.89 -20.55 19.42
N LYS A 431 -2.03 -20.57 18.39
CA LYS A 431 -0.57 -20.66 18.54
C LYS A 431 0.12 -19.31 18.40
N HIS A 432 -0.35 -18.46 17.48
CA HIS A 432 0.26 -17.18 17.17
C HIS A 432 -0.77 -16.06 17.26
N GLY A 433 -0.53 -15.07 18.11
CA GLY A 433 -1.42 -13.91 18.25
C GLY A 433 -1.06 -12.73 17.33
N MET A 434 0.15 -12.70 16.76
CA MET A 434 0.65 -11.54 16.03
C MET A 434 1.69 -11.91 14.97
N ILE A 435 1.64 -11.19 13.84
CA ILE A 435 2.66 -11.17 12.80
C ILE A 435 3.41 -9.85 12.91
N ARG A 436 4.72 -9.93 13.14
CA ARG A 436 5.64 -8.80 13.15
C ARG A 436 6.11 -8.56 11.72
N ALA A 437 5.58 -7.52 11.08
CA ALA A 437 5.97 -7.18 9.71
C ALA A 437 6.87 -5.94 9.69
N ALA A 438 7.98 -6.06 8.94
CA ALA A 438 8.82 -4.93 8.56
C ALA A 438 8.35 -4.41 7.20
N TYR A 439 8.31 -3.09 7.03
CA TYR A 439 7.99 -2.44 5.77
C TYR A 439 9.19 -1.63 5.31
N LEU A 440 9.73 -1.97 4.13
CA LEU A 440 10.77 -1.17 3.49
C LEU A 440 10.26 0.26 3.29
N PHE A 441 11.05 1.24 3.74
CA PHE A 441 10.63 2.64 3.68
C PHE A 441 11.45 3.42 2.65
N TYR A 442 12.63 3.92 3.00
CA TYR A 442 13.54 4.61 2.08
C TYR A 442 14.93 3.97 2.08
N TYR A 443 15.63 4.17 0.97
CA TYR A 443 17.03 3.81 0.81
C TYR A 443 17.65 4.69 -0.27
N ALA A 444 18.97 4.80 -0.23
CA ALA A 444 19.76 5.42 -1.29
C ALA A 444 21.17 4.83 -1.31
N THR A 445 21.82 4.92 -2.46
CA THR A 445 23.18 4.43 -2.67
C THR A 445 23.92 5.30 -3.67
N GLU A 446 25.19 5.55 -3.40
CA GLU A 446 26.09 6.26 -4.32
C GLU A 446 26.29 5.48 -5.64
N SER A 447 26.05 4.16 -5.63
CA SER A 447 26.10 3.33 -6.85
C SER A 447 25.08 3.75 -7.92
N ALA A 448 24.06 4.53 -7.56
CA ALA A 448 23.12 5.10 -8.51
C ALA A 448 23.73 6.17 -9.43
N PHE A 449 24.87 6.75 -9.04
CA PHE A 449 25.53 7.85 -9.75
C PHE A 449 26.88 7.47 -10.35
N ASP A 450 27.20 6.17 -10.38
CA ASP A 450 28.46 5.72 -10.95
C ASP A 450 28.53 6.07 -12.46
N SER A 451 29.29 7.13 -12.74
CA SER A 451 29.50 7.72 -14.05
C SER A 451 30.68 7.10 -14.80
N SER A 452 31.38 6.15 -14.19
CA SER A 452 32.45 5.39 -14.85
C SER A 452 31.92 4.56 -16.04
N HIS A 453 30.61 4.28 -16.04
CA HIS A 453 29.91 3.59 -17.10
C HIS A 453 29.08 4.56 -17.95
N LYS A 454 29.56 4.88 -19.16
CA LYS A 454 28.86 5.75 -20.12
C LYS A 454 27.63 5.10 -20.77
N ASP A 455 27.41 3.81 -20.51
CA ASP A 455 26.27 3.04 -21.00
C ASP A 455 25.23 2.86 -19.88
N GLY A 456 24.00 3.30 -20.15
CA GLY A 456 22.91 3.25 -19.18
C GLY A 456 22.53 1.83 -18.74
N GLU A 457 22.87 0.79 -19.51
CA GLU A 457 22.64 -0.60 -19.11
C GLU A 457 23.66 -1.08 -18.06
N ALA A 458 24.91 -0.64 -18.17
CA ALA A 458 25.97 -0.96 -17.20
C ALA A 458 25.71 -0.29 -15.85
N SER A 459 25.32 0.99 -15.81
CA SER A 459 24.95 1.68 -14.57
C SER A 459 23.75 1.01 -13.88
N LYS A 460 22.75 0.55 -14.64
CA LYS A 460 21.61 -0.22 -14.09
C LYS A 460 22.05 -1.53 -13.46
N LYS A 461 23.03 -2.23 -14.06
CA LYS A 461 23.57 -3.48 -13.52
C LYS A 461 24.30 -3.25 -12.19
N VAL A 462 25.10 -2.19 -12.08
CA VAL A 462 25.81 -1.81 -10.85
C VAL A 462 24.80 -1.47 -9.75
N LEU A 463 23.82 -0.61 -10.04
CA LEU A 463 22.75 -0.28 -9.09
C LEU A 463 21.99 -1.53 -8.64
N LYS A 464 21.56 -2.39 -9.59
CA LYS A 464 20.86 -3.63 -9.28
C LYS A 464 21.67 -4.54 -8.37
N ALA A 465 22.97 -4.70 -8.62
CA ALA A 465 23.84 -5.51 -7.77
C ALA A 465 23.91 -4.95 -6.35
N ARG A 466 24.17 -3.63 -6.22
CA ARG A 466 24.27 -2.98 -4.91
C ARG A 466 22.97 -3.02 -4.12
N LEU A 467 21.83 -2.76 -4.75
CA LEU A 467 20.53 -2.86 -4.09
C LEU A 467 20.23 -4.29 -3.60
N ASN A 468 20.64 -5.31 -4.36
CA ASN A 468 20.51 -6.69 -3.90
C ASN A 468 21.36 -6.99 -2.66
N GLU A 469 22.58 -6.47 -2.58
CA GLU A 469 23.43 -6.60 -1.39
C GLU A 469 22.78 -5.94 -0.17
N LEU A 470 22.38 -4.66 -0.30
CA LEU A 470 21.77 -3.90 0.78
C LEU A 470 20.47 -4.53 1.26
N MET A 471 19.59 -4.95 0.35
CA MET A 471 18.33 -5.59 0.71
C MET A 471 18.54 -6.98 1.30
N HIS A 472 19.56 -7.71 0.87
CA HIS A 472 19.91 -9.00 1.49
C HIS A 472 20.28 -8.81 2.98
N ASP A 473 21.12 -7.82 3.27
CA ASP A 473 21.52 -7.49 4.64
C ASP A 473 20.33 -6.94 5.46
N ALA A 474 19.47 -6.12 4.87
CA ALA A 474 18.24 -5.65 5.51
C ALA A 474 17.33 -6.82 5.94
N LEU A 475 17.21 -7.86 5.10
CA LEU A 475 16.45 -9.07 5.44
C LEU A 475 17.09 -9.88 6.58
N ILE A 476 18.41 -9.99 6.60
CA ILE A 476 19.14 -10.66 7.70
C ILE A 476 18.90 -9.92 9.01
N ILE A 477 19.03 -8.59 9.00
CA ILE A 477 18.82 -7.73 10.15
C ILE A 477 17.38 -7.82 10.65
N ALA A 478 16.39 -7.72 9.75
CA ALA A 478 14.99 -7.85 10.13
C ALA A 478 14.70 -9.21 10.77
N LYS A 479 15.31 -10.28 10.24
CA LYS A 479 15.18 -11.61 10.84
C LYS A 479 15.81 -11.67 12.24
N SER A 480 16.99 -11.09 12.45
CA SER A 480 17.62 -11.05 13.79
C SER A 480 16.83 -10.21 14.80
N LEU A 481 16.03 -9.27 14.33
CA LEU A 481 15.09 -8.47 15.13
C LEU A 481 13.74 -9.17 15.36
N ASN A 482 13.63 -10.44 14.98
CA ASN A 482 12.43 -11.29 15.12
C ASN A 482 11.20 -10.75 14.34
N PHE A 483 11.41 -10.19 13.15
CA PHE A 483 10.33 -9.98 12.19
C PHE A 483 9.99 -11.29 11.47
N ASP A 484 8.71 -11.51 11.19
CA ASP A 484 8.21 -12.72 10.53
C ASP A 484 8.15 -12.56 9.01
N VAL A 485 7.92 -11.33 8.54
CA VAL A 485 7.79 -10.99 7.12
C VAL A 485 8.39 -9.60 6.85
N PHE A 486 8.96 -9.44 5.66
CA PHE A 486 9.45 -8.16 5.17
C PHE A 486 8.66 -7.76 3.92
N ASN A 487 8.03 -6.60 3.97
CA ASN A 487 7.13 -6.10 2.94
C ASN A 487 7.81 -5.00 2.14
N ALA A 488 7.55 -4.96 0.84
CA ALA A 488 7.98 -3.90 -0.05
C ALA A 488 6.91 -3.69 -1.12
N LEU A 489 6.88 -2.49 -1.70
CA LEU A 489 6.05 -2.16 -2.86
C LEU A 489 6.88 -2.22 -4.14
N THR A 490 6.25 -2.17 -5.31
CA THR A 490 6.96 -2.05 -6.61
C THR A 490 7.50 -0.64 -6.91
N LEU A 491 7.34 0.31 -5.99
CA LEU A 491 7.86 1.68 -6.08
C LEU A 491 9.38 1.77 -5.92
N LEU A 492 9.94 2.98 -6.02
CA LEU A 492 11.38 3.23 -6.05
C LEU A 492 12.07 2.32 -7.11
N ASP A 493 13.29 1.86 -6.82
CA ASP A 493 14.01 0.88 -7.64
C ASP A 493 13.76 -0.55 -7.17
N ASN A 494 12.65 -0.82 -6.46
CA ASN A 494 12.43 -2.11 -5.80
C ASN A 494 12.37 -3.28 -6.80
N VAL A 495 11.90 -3.02 -8.02
CA VAL A 495 11.86 -4.00 -9.10
C VAL A 495 13.22 -4.71 -9.31
N HIS A 496 14.34 -4.03 -9.03
CA HIS A 496 15.68 -4.58 -9.22
C HIS A 496 16.07 -5.69 -8.25
N PHE A 497 15.40 -5.82 -7.10
CA PHE A 497 15.75 -6.85 -6.10
C PHE A 497 14.57 -7.72 -5.67
N LEU A 498 13.32 -7.33 -5.91
CA LEU A 498 12.15 -8.08 -5.41
C LEU A 498 12.20 -9.56 -5.81
N ALA A 499 12.38 -9.86 -7.10
CA ALA A 499 12.45 -11.24 -7.56
C ALA A 499 13.69 -11.99 -7.03
N ASP A 500 14.87 -11.35 -7.10
CA ASP A 500 16.16 -11.95 -6.75
C ASP A 500 16.27 -12.24 -5.24
N GLN A 501 15.70 -11.36 -4.41
CA GLN A 501 15.59 -11.55 -2.95
C GLN A 501 14.38 -12.40 -2.54
N LYS A 502 13.69 -13.03 -3.50
CA LYS A 502 12.59 -13.98 -3.29
C LYS A 502 11.35 -13.35 -2.63
N PHE A 503 11.07 -12.08 -2.90
CA PHE A 503 9.78 -11.50 -2.55
C PHE A 503 8.69 -12.10 -3.45
N GLY A 504 7.63 -12.62 -2.83
CA GLY A 504 6.42 -13.10 -3.51
C GLY A 504 5.43 -11.96 -3.72
N ALA A 505 4.77 -11.94 -4.88
CA ALA A 505 3.76 -10.94 -5.17
C ALA A 505 2.51 -11.13 -4.30
N GLY A 506 2.12 -10.10 -3.57
CA GLY A 506 0.84 -10.03 -2.85
C GLY A 506 -0.34 -9.74 -3.79
N ASP A 507 -1.54 -9.81 -3.28
CA ASP A 507 -2.82 -9.47 -3.92
C ASP A 507 -3.14 -7.97 -3.77
N GLY A 508 -2.46 -7.34 -2.83
CA GLY A 508 -2.57 -5.95 -2.49
C GLY A 508 -2.02 -5.01 -3.53
N GLN A 509 -2.87 -4.09 -4.01
CA GLN A 509 -2.43 -2.89 -4.71
C GLN A 509 -2.60 -1.67 -3.82
N LEU A 510 -1.72 -0.70 -4.01
CA LEU A 510 -1.77 0.61 -3.40
C LEU A 510 -1.83 1.66 -4.51
N HIS A 511 -2.96 2.36 -4.57
CA HIS A 511 -3.22 3.39 -5.56
C HIS A 511 -2.89 4.76 -4.96
N TYR A 512 -2.11 5.56 -5.68
CA TYR A 512 -1.73 6.92 -5.30
C TYR A 512 -2.68 7.92 -5.96
N TYR A 513 -3.08 8.93 -5.19
CA TYR A 513 -4.00 9.97 -5.63
C TYR A 513 -3.51 11.34 -5.18
N LEU A 514 -3.73 12.35 -6.03
CA LEU A 514 -3.57 13.75 -5.67
C LEU A 514 -4.94 14.44 -5.67
N TYR A 515 -5.30 15.03 -4.54
CA TYR A 515 -6.46 15.90 -4.42
C TYR A 515 -6.11 17.29 -4.96
N ASN A 516 -6.99 17.84 -5.81
CA ASN A 516 -6.86 19.17 -6.41
C ASN A 516 -5.60 19.39 -7.25
N TYR A 517 -5.06 18.32 -7.83
CA TYR A 517 -3.91 18.40 -8.73
C TYR A 517 -4.06 17.40 -9.88
N ARG A 518 -3.82 17.87 -11.10
CA ARG A 518 -3.81 17.08 -12.33
C ARG A 518 -2.35 16.82 -12.73
N THR A 519 -2.05 15.56 -13.03
CA THR A 519 -0.75 15.12 -13.54
C THR A 519 -0.95 13.96 -14.50
N ALA A 520 -0.03 13.79 -15.45
CA ALA A 520 0.01 12.56 -16.24
C ALA A 520 0.31 11.35 -15.32
N PRO A 521 -0.17 10.13 -15.67
CA PRO A 521 0.08 8.93 -14.87
C PRO A 521 1.57 8.66 -14.70
N ILE A 522 1.94 8.17 -13.52
CA ILE A 522 3.31 7.83 -13.13
C ILE A 522 3.42 6.31 -13.03
N ARG A 523 4.50 5.74 -13.55
CA ARG A 523 4.73 4.30 -13.48
C ARG A 523 4.93 3.86 -12.03
N GLY A 524 4.27 2.78 -11.63
CA GLY A 524 4.40 2.21 -10.27
C GLY A 524 5.23 0.94 -10.20
N GLY A 525 6.11 0.68 -11.19
CA GLY A 525 6.96 -0.52 -11.23
C GLY A 525 6.25 -1.81 -11.62
N MET A 526 5.11 -1.70 -12.29
CA MET A 526 4.35 -2.85 -12.81
C MET A 526 4.11 -2.74 -14.31
N THR A 527 4.19 -3.90 -14.97
CA THR A 527 3.78 -4.07 -16.37
C THR A 527 2.27 -4.18 -16.49
N GLU A 528 1.75 -4.07 -17.71
CA GLU A 528 0.32 -4.31 -18.02
C GLU A 528 -0.17 -5.71 -17.59
N LYS A 529 0.74 -6.68 -17.50
CA LYS A 529 0.46 -8.05 -17.05
C LYS A 529 0.57 -8.21 -15.52
N MET A 530 0.64 -7.11 -14.77
CA MET A 530 0.76 -7.08 -13.30
C MET A 530 2.02 -7.77 -12.74
N GLY A 531 3.05 -7.94 -13.57
CA GLY A 531 4.40 -8.36 -13.17
C GLY A 531 5.35 -7.17 -12.99
N LEU A 532 6.54 -7.39 -12.45
CA LEU A 532 7.57 -6.35 -12.26
C LEU A 532 8.00 -5.71 -13.60
N ASP A 533 8.08 -4.39 -13.66
CA ASP A 533 8.62 -3.65 -14.81
C ASP A 533 10.11 -3.35 -14.63
N ASP A 534 10.95 -4.37 -14.82
CA ASP A 534 12.42 -4.23 -14.69
C ASP A 534 13.04 -3.28 -15.72
N LYS A 535 12.34 -3.05 -16.84
CA LYS A 535 12.84 -2.24 -17.95
C LYS A 535 12.74 -0.75 -17.64
N HIS A 536 11.58 -0.32 -17.15
CA HIS A 536 11.27 1.10 -16.94
C HIS A 536 11.20 1.51 -15.47
N GLY A 537 11.06 0.56 -14.54
CA GLY A 537 11.01 0.85 -13.10
C GLY A 537 9.75 1.60 -12.67
N SER A 538 9.86 2.28 -11.53
CA SER A 538 8.82 3.14 -10.97
C SER A 538 9.25 4.59 -11.04
N GLY A 539 8.30 5.50 -11.30
CA GLY A 539 8.45 6.93 -11.09
C GLY A 539 7.97 7.39 -9.70
N ILE A 540 7.44 6.48 -8.88
CA ILE A 540 7.00 6.77 -7.50
C ILE A 540 8.19 6.63 -6.56
N GLY A 541 8.64 7.76 -6.02
CA GLY A 541 9.65 7.88 -4.97
C GLY A 541 9.07 8.27 -3.61
N MET A 542 7.75 8.33 -3.46
CA MET A 542 7.06 8.58 -2.19
C MET A 542 6.55 7.26 -1.61
N VAL A 543 6.88 6.99 -0.35
CA VAL A 543 6.41 5.82 0.41
C VAL A 543 5.48 6.27 1.51
N MET A 544 4.24 5.77 1.48
CA MET A 544 3.17 6.06 2.44
C MET A 544 3.12 4.99 3.54
N LEU A 545 2.67 5.38 4.73
CA LEU A 545 2.64 4.53 5.93
C LEU A 545 1.47 3.53 5.99
#